data_AF-A0A328RSQ6-F1
#
_entry.id   AF-A0A328RSQ6-F1
#
_cell.length_a   1.000
_cell.length_b   1.000
_cell.length_c   1.000
_cell.angle_alpha   90.00
_cell.angle_beta   90.00
_cell.angle_gamma   90.00
#
_symmetry.space_group_name_H-M   'P 1'
#
loop_
_entity.id
_entity.type
_entity.pdbx_description
1 polymer ?
#
loop_
_entity_poly.entity_id
_entity_poly.type
_entity_poly.pdbx_seq_one_letter_code
_entity_poly.pdbx_strand_id
1 'polypeptide(L)'
;MSSGIELKKLFFCLLEALDITAPEKVKTIIQSSYILDRLLSSLGNPNKEKLILSSLYINLLNAKQGSISIQNKLLQHKIKWFENTLNYIQSHDQDKLIPLMNTAQIVLNNINENGKLDRSIVKSYLFKPKLKKALTELIDDPALLNDLNHPLLEQNIYEKLQPIHCSYQLHDYENFALFLNIWANETNPLILPHSLALGYVVFTLSKCFNLPDDTCHRIKTAGLFHNLGKIGIDKNILDKYPYISKDEESEFQSYPYYTFKIIKHLEDIKDIVLWATYDHHRLTDMDSDKIAVLEIEIQLLAISELYVSYRQDKSHQKGLPIEKSITKLVEVTEKLFNPSIVQHLKKNLGIIEKSRKSGLKLAQKILDPEFTIEKLYASQAV
;
A
#
# COMPACT_ATOMS: atom_id res chain seq x y z
N MET A 1 2.62 -22.46 14.51
CA MET A 1 2.10 -22.63 13.14
C MET A 1 2.33 -21.33 12.42
N SER A 2 3.18 -21.28 11.40
CA SER A 2 3.43 -20.04 10.65
C SER A 2 2.19 -19.75 9.80
N SER A 3 1.31 -18.85 10.28
CA SER A 3 0.27 -18.27 9.44
C SER A 3 0.97 -17.36 8.44
N GLY A 4 1.30 -17.93 7.29
CA GLY A 4 1.80 -17.15 6.17
C GLY A 4 0.67 -16.29 5.61
N ILE A 5 0.95 -15.03 5.30
CA ILE A 5 0.02 -14.20 4.52
C ILE A 5 -0.37 -14.91 3.22
N GLU A 6 -1.57 -14.60 2.78
CA GLU A 6 -2.06 -15.02 1.47
C GLU A 6 -1.69 -13.96 0.45
N LEU A 7 -1.11 -14.37 -0.67
CA LEU A 7 -0.70 -13.45 -1.74
C LEU A 7 -1.86 -12.52 -2.19
N LYS A 8 -3.10 -13.02 -2.19
CA LYS A 8 -4.29 -12.23 -2.51
C LYS A 8 -4.48 -11.03 -1.58
N LYS A 9 -4.18 -11.15 -0.27
CA LYS A 9 -4.33 -10.06 0.69
C LYS A 9 -3.45 -8.87 0.31
N LEU A 10 -2.22 -9.12 -0.14
CA LEU A 10 -1.30 -8.08 -0.59
C LEU A 10 -1.77 -7.39 -1.87
N PHE A 11 -2.30 -8.15 -2.83
CA PHE A 11 -2.89 -7.57 -4.05
C PHE A 11 -4.12 -6.71 -3.77
N PHE A 12 -4.94 -7.10 -2.80
CA PHE A 12 -6.10 -6.32 -2.40
C PHE A 12 -5.70 -5.06 -1.64
N CYS A 13 -4.65 -5.10 -0.81
CA CYS A 13 -4.04 -3.86 -0.30
C CYS A 13 -3.61 -2.91 -1.44
N LEU A 14 -3.10 -3.45 -2.55
CA LEU A 14 -2.76 -2.64 -3.71
C LEU A 14 -3.99 -2.08 -4.44
N LEU A 15 -5.03 -2.89 -4.60
CA LEU A 15 -6.30 -2.45 -5.18
C LEU A 15 -6.92 -1.32 -4.36
N GLU A 16 -6.95 -1.45 -3.04
CA GLU A 16 -7.47 -0.44 -2.12
C GLU A 16 -6.68 0.89 -2.23
N ALA A 17 -5.35 0.83 -2.36
CA ALA A 17 -4.52 2.01 -2.58
C ALA A 17 -4.79 2.66 -3.94
N LEU A 18 -5.02 1.88 -4.99
CA LEU A 18 -5.39 2.39 -6.32
C LEU A 18 -6.79 2.99 -6.30
N ASP A 19 -7.75 2.35 -5.63
CA ASP A 19 -9.16 2.75 -5.55
C ASP A 19 -9.32 4.16 -4.99
N ILE A 20 -8.52 4.50 -3.99
CA ILE A 20 -8.48 5.85 -3.40
C ILE A 20 -8.12 6.91 -4.46
N THR A 21 -7.21 6.60 -5.40
CA THR A 21 -6.71 7.56 -6.39
C THR A 21 -7.37 7.46 -7.77
N ALA A 22 -7.93 6.31 -8.11
CA ALA A 22 -8.41 5.98 -9.46
C ALA A 22 -9.48 4.86 -9.42
N PRO A 23 -10.65 5.09 -8.81
CA PRO A 23 -11.68 4.07 -8.61
C PRO A 23 -12.20 3.47 -9.93
N GLU A 24 -12.31 4.28 -10.98
CA GLU A 24 -12.71 3.82 -12.32
C GLU A 24 -11.74 2.78 -12.91
N LYS A 25 -10.44 2.90 -12.60
CA LYS A 25 -9.43 1.92 -13.03
C LYS A 25 -9.62 0.63 -12.25
N VAL A 26 -9.85 0.69 -10.94
CA VAL A 26 -10.10 -0.50 -10.11
C VAL A 26 -11.33 -1.26 -10.60
N LYS A 27 -12.43 -0.56 -10.90
CA LYS A 27 -13.62 -1.16 -11.50
C LYS A 27 -13.29 -1.95 -12.76
N THR A 28 -12.54 -1.35 -13.68
CA THR A 28 -12.09 -2.00 -14.92
C THR A 28 -11.22 -3.24 -14.63
N ILE A 29 -10.28 -3.15 -13.69
CA ILE A 29 -9.39 -4.26 -13.30
C ILE A 29 -10.20 -5.45 -12.74
N ILE A 30 -11.15 -5.17 -11.85
CA ILE A 30 -12.00 -6.19 -11.23
C ILE A 30 -12.91 -6.85 -12.26
N GLN A 31 -13.54 -6.06 -13.15
CA GLN A 31 -14.38 -6.58 -14.24
C GLN A 31 -13.57 -7.46 -15.21
N SER A 32 -12.39 -7.01 -15.65
CA SER A 32 -11.48 -7.81 -16.47
C SER A 32 -11.04 -9.10 -15.77
N SER A 33 -10.80 -9.06 -14.46
CA SER A 33 -10.45 -10.24 -13.66
C SER A 33 -11.61 -11.23 -13.55
N TYR A 34 -12.85 -10.74 -13.47
CA TYR A 34 -14.06 -11.57 -13.50
C TYR A 34 -14.25 -12.27 -14.84
N ILE A 35 -14.11 -11.54 -15.95
CA ILE A 35 -14.16 -12.15 -17.29
C ILE A 35 -13.09 -13.22 -17.43
N LEU A 36 -11.88 -12.96 -16.95
CA LEU A 36 -10.78 -13.91 -16.99
C LEU A 36 -11.07 -15.17 -16.14
N ASP A 37 -11.63 -15.03 -14.94
CA ASP A 37 -12.09 -16.15 -14.11
C ASP A 37 -13.09 -17.05 -14.86
N ARG A 38 -14.09 -16.44 -15.52
CA ARG A 38 -15.11 -17.15 -16.29
C ARG A 38 -14.50 -17.90 -17.49
N LEU A 39 -13.62 -17.24 -18.24
CA LEU A 39 -12.94 -17.85 -19.39
C LEU A 39 -12.04 -19.02 -18.97
N LEU A 40 -11.22 -18.84 -17.93
CA LEU A 40 -10.32 -19.87 -17.42
C LEU A 40 -11.08 -21.07 -16.86
N SER A 41 -12.23 -20.83 -16.25
CA SER A 41 -13.11 -21.89 -15.73
C SER A 41 -13.71 -22.73 -16.87
N SER A 42 -14.24 -22.10 -17.92
CA SER A 42 -14.74 -22.83 -19.11
C SER A 42 -13.63 -23.60 -19.84
N LEU A 43 -12.40 -23.08 -19.82
CA LEU A 43 -11.23 -23.76 -20.38
C LEU A 43 -10.69 -24.90 -19.50
N GLY A 44 -11.17 -25.05 -18.26
CA GLY A 44 -10.66 -26.03 -17.30
C GLY A 44 -9.18 -25.83 -16.97
N ASN A 45 -8.72 -24.57 -16.88
CA ASN A 45 -7.30 -24.27 -16.69
C ASN A 45 -6.88 -24.54 -15.22
N PRO A 46 -5.93 -25.47 -14.96
CA PRO A 46 -5.52 -25.83 -13.60
C PRO A 46 -4.72 -24.74 -12.88
N ASN A 47 -4.27 -23.71 -13.60
CA ASN A 47 -3.46 -22.61 -13.10
C ASN A 47 -4.26 -21.31 -12.95
N LYS A 48 -5.61 -21.40 -12.92
CA LYS A 48 -6.52 -20.26 -12.98
C LYS A 48 -6.17 -19.16 -11.95
N GLU A 49 -6.00 -19.50 -10.68
CA GLU A 49 -5.78 -18.50 -9.62
C GLU A 49 -4.49 -17.73 -9.86
N LYS A 50 -3.41 -18.42 -10.21
CA LYS A 50 -2.11 -17.78 -10.47
C LYS A 50 -2.18 -16.84 -11.68
N LEU A 51 -2.97 -17.19 -12.70
CA LEU A 51 -3.19 -16.34 -13.88
C LEU A 51 -4.03 -15.09 -13.54
N ILE A 52 -5.06 -15.22 -12.70
CA ILE A 52 -5.85 -14.07 -12.24
C ILE A 52 -4.99 -13.13 -11.39
N LEU A 53 -4.21 -13.66 -10.43
CA LEU A 53 -3.30 -12.85 -9.61
C LEU A 53 -2.23 -12.14 -10.45
N SER A 54 -1.70 -12.85 -11.46
CA SER A 54 -0.77 -12.26 -12.43
C SER A 54 -1.41 -11.13 -13.25
N SER A 55 -2.67 -11.32 -13.67
CA SER A 55 -3.44 -10.30 -14.39
C SER A 55 -3.73 -9.09 -13.51
N LEU A 56 -4.14 -9.29 -12.26
CA LEU A 56 -4.35 -8.23 -11.28
C LEU A 56 -3.08 -7.39 -11.13
N TYR A 57 -1.93 -8.05 -10.97
CA TYR A 57 -0.65 -7.38 -10.85
C TYR A 57 -0.32 -6.50 -12.06
N ILE A 58 -0.36 -7.07 -13.27
CA ILE A 58 -0.02 -6.35 -14.50
C ILE A 58 -0.95 -5.15 -14.69
N ASN A 59 -2.25 -5.33 -14.44
CA ASN A 59 -3.21 -4.26 -14.59
C ASN A 59 -3.03 -3.17 -13.53
N LEU A 60 -2.67 -3.52 -12.29
CA LEU A 60 -2.33 -2.56 -11.24
C LEU A 60 -1.11 -1.70 -11.62
N LEU A 61 -0.07 -2.31 -12.22
CA LEU A 61 1.09 -1.57 -12.72
C LEU A 61 0.72 -0.63 -13.87
N ASN A 62 -0.02 -1.14 -14.86
CA ASN A 62 -0.47 -0.35 -16.01
C ASN A 62 -1.39 0.80 -15.61
N ALA A 63 -2.20 0.61 -14.57
CA ALA A 63 -3.11 1.63 -14.09
C ALA A 63 -2.39 2.86 -13.54
N LYS A 64 -1.13 2.77 -13.11
CA LYS A 64 -0.44 3.90 -12.47
C LYS A 64 0.45 4.76 -13.37
N GLN A 65 0.89 4.31 -14.55
CA GLN A 65 1.34 5.26 -15.59
C GLN A 65 0.94 4.78 -16.99
N GLY A 66 0.72 5.75 -17.90
CA GLY A 66 1.09 5.55 -19.28
C GLY A 66 2.56 5.12 -19.32
N SER A 67 2.83 3.92 -19.83
CA SER A 67 4.19 3.39 -19.98
C SER A 67 5.06 3.48 -18.70
N ILE A 68 4.57 2.98 -17.55
CA ILE A 68 5.51 2.33 -16.61
C ILE A 68 5.99 1.13 -17.42
N SER A 69 7.14 1.26 -18.05
CA SER A 69 7.73 0.07 -18.61
C SER A 69 7.92 -0.90 -17.45
N ILE A 70 7.79 -2.18 -17.75
CA ILE A 70 8.27 -3.29 -16.93
C ILE A 70 9.83 -3.17 -16.79
N GLN A 71 10.42 -1.97 -16.73
CA GLN A 71 11.84 -1.67 -16.55
C GLN A 71 12.14 -0.74 -15.36
N ASN A 72 11.14 -0.28 -14.58
CA ASN A 72 11.44 0.32 -13.27
C ASN A 72 11.96 -0.77 -12.31
N LYS A 73 13.29 -1.02 -12.37
CA LYS A 73 14.02 -2.08 -11.68
C LYS A 73 13.81 -2.08 -10.15
N LEU A 74 13.41 -0.94 -9.59
CA LEU A 74 13.15 -0.76 -8.17
C LEU A 74 11.85 -1.43 -7.70
N LEU A 75 10.85 -1.55 -8.59
CA LEU A 75 9.58 -2.26 -8.32
C LEU A 75 9.65 -3.76 -8.67
N GLN A 76 10.65 -4.18 -9.46
CA GLN A 76 10.76 -5.54 -10.01
C GLN A 76 11.60 -6.49 -9.19
N HIS A 77 12.63 -5.97 -8.52
CA HIS A 77 13.54 -6.79 -7.73
C HIS A 77 13.23 -6.65 -6.24
N LYS A 78 12.95 -7.79 -5.62
CA LYS A 78 13.00 -8.01 -4.17
C LYS A 78 11.86 -7.48 -3.34
N ILE A 79 10.68 -7.88 -3.75
CA ILE A 79 9.71 -8.33 -2.78
C ILE A 79 9.47 -9.79 -3.12
N LYS A 80 9.90 -10.71 -2.25
CA LYS A 80 10.05 -12.15 -2.55
C LYS A 80 8.81 -12.80 -3.17
N TRP A 81 7.62 -12.28 -2.85
CA TRP A 81 6.37 -12.71 -3.45
C TRP A 81 6.11 -12.14 -4.87
N PHE A 82 6.57 -10.92 -5.18
CA PHE A 82 6.56 -10.38 -6.55
C PHE A 82 7.54 -11.14 -7.43
N GLU A 83 8.74 -11.47 -6.95
CA GLU A 83 9.68 -12.30 -7.71
C GLU A 83 9.11 -13.70 -7.97
N ASN A 84 8.44 -14.33 -6.99
CA ASN A 84 7.74 -15.60 -7.24
C ASN A 84 6.59 -15.47 -8.25
N THR A 85 5.84 -14.37 -8.21
CA THR A 85 4.75 -14.10 -9.17
C THR A 85 5.31 -13.82 -10.57
N LEU A 86 6.38 -13.01 -10.67
CA LEU A 86 7.09 -12.70 -11.91
C LEU A 86 7.78 -13.92 -12.50
N ASN A 87 8.49 -14.71 -11.68
CA ASN A 87 9.09 -15.97 -12.08
C ASN A 87 8.02 -16.96 -12.53
N TYR A 88 6.86 -17.01 -11.87
CA TYR A 88 5.73 -17.80 -12.33
C TYR A 88 5.22 -17.33 -13.70
N ILE A 89 5.01 -16.02 -13.88
CA ILE A 89 4.62 -15.42 -15.17
C ILE A 89 5.64 -15.75 -16.27
N GLN A 90 6.93 -15.63 -15.97
CA GLN A 90 8.04 -15.84 -16.91
C GLN A 90 8.29 -17.32 -17.23
N SER A 91 8.05 -18.23 -16.29
CA SER A 91 8.31 -19.67 -16.44
C SER A 91 7.10 -20.50 -16.90
N HIS A 92 5.88 -19.97 -16.81
CA HIS A 92 4.63 -20.70 -17.11
C HIS A 92 3.82 -20.06 -18.26
N ASP A 93 4.53 -19.71 -19.34
CA ASP A 93 3.97 -19.44 -20.68
C ASP A 93 3.31 -18.04 -20.82
N GLN A 94 4.12 -16.97 -20.79
CA GLN A 94 3.71 -15.59 -21.12
C GLN A 94 2.90 -15.51 -22.43
N ASP A 95 3.25 -16.35 -23.41
CA ASP A 95 2.61 -16.45 -24.72
C ASP A 95 1.14 -16.90 -24.66
N LYS A 96 0.69 -17.50 -23.55
CA LYS A 96 -0.72 -17.88 -23.32
C LYS A 96 -1.46 -16.91 -22.40
N LEU A 97 -0.77 -16.30 -21.43
CA LEU A 97 -1.36 -15.34 -20.48
C LEU A 97 -1.76 -14.04 -21.18
N ILE A 98 -0.85 -13.42 -21.93
CA ILE A 98 -1.08 -12.13 -22.57
C ILE A 98 -2.30 -12.18 -23.50
N PRO A 99 -2.45 -13.19 -24.39
CA PRO A 99 -3.66 -13.31 -25.21
C PRO A 99 -4.95 -13.47 -24.40
N LEU A 100 -4.93 -14.18 -23.26
CA LEU A 100 -6.12 -14.35 -22.41
C LEU A 100 -6.52 -13.06 -21.70
N MET A 101 -5.54 -12.33 -21.17
CA MET A 101 -5.75 -10.99 -20.60
C MET A 101 -6.29 -10.02 -21.64
N ASN A 102 -5.69 -10.00 -22.84
CA ASN A 102 -6.16 -9.20 -23.95
C ASN A 102 -7.59 -9.61 -24.37
N THR A 103 -7.91 -10.91 -24.33
CA THR A 103 -9.26 -11.39 -24.61
C THR A 103 -10.26 -10.85 -23.59
N ALA A 104 -9.93 -10.89 -22.30
CA ALA A 104 -10.79 -10.33 -21.25
C ALA A 104 -11.02 -8.82 -21.44
N GLN A 105 -9.98 -8.07 -21.79
CA GLN A 105 -10.11 -6.64 -22.07
C GLN A 105 -10.93 -6.35 -23.34
N ILE A 106 -10.76 -7.16 -24.40
CA ILE A 106 -11.56 -7.06 -25.62
C ILE A 106 -13.04 -7.31 -25.31
N VAL A 107 -13.35 -8.34 -24.52
CA VAL A 107 -14.72 -8.62 -24.05
C VAL A 107 -15.26 -7.38 -23.32
N LEU A 108 -14.55 -6.88 -22.31
CA LEU A 108 -14.99 -5.72 -21.54
C LEU A 108 -15.27 -4.49 -22.41
N ASN A 109 -14.39 -4.19 -23.36
CA ASN A 109 -14.51 -3.04 -24.26
C ASN A 109 -15.63 -3.17 -25.32
N ASN A 110 -16.19 -4.37 -25.52
CA ASN A 110 -17.26 -4.64 -26.49
C ASN A 110 -18.63 -4.87 -25.83
N ILE A 111 -18.77 -4.48 -24.56
CA ILE A 111 -20.08 -4.33 -23.92
C ILE A 111 -20.67 -3.01 -24.38
N ASN A 112 -21.81 -3.04 -25.07
CA ASN A 112 -22.49 -1.82 -25.51
C ASN A 112 -23.22 -1.11 -24.34
N GLU A 113 -23.79 0.07 -24.59
CA GLU A 113 -24.52 0.87 -23.58
C GLU A 113 -25.71 0.11 -22.94
N ASN A 114 -26.27 -0.87 -23.65
CA ASN A 114 -27.34 -1.75 -23.16
C ASN A 114 -26.80 -3.01 -22.46
N GLY A 115 -25.49 -3.08 -22.22
CA GLY A 115 -24.83 -4.18 -21.54
C GLY A 115 -24.74 -5.49 -22.33
N LYS A 116 -25.00 -5.46 -23.64
CA LYS A 116 -24.87 -6.63 -24.51
C LYS A 116 -23.49 -6.69 -25.12
N LEU A 117 -22.87 -7.87 -25.08
CA LEU A 117 -21.61 -8.12 -25.75
C LEU A 117 -21.80 -8.23 -27.27
N ASP A 118 -20.95 -7.57 -28.05
CA ASP A 118 -20.96 -7.73 -29.50
C ASP A 118 -20.55 -9.15 -29.90
N ARG A 119 -21.49 -9.92 -30.49
CA ARG A 119 -21.23 -11.27 -31.02
C ARG A 119 -20.18 -11.30 -32.12
N SER A 120 -19.88 -10.17 -32.76
CA SER A 120 -18.85 -10.07 -33.79
C SER A 120 -17.47 -10.47 -33.25
N ILE A 121 -17.19 -10.26 -31.96
CA ILE A 121 -15.89 -10.60 -31.36
C ILE A 121 -15.61 -12.10 -31.42
N VAL A 122 -16.62 -12.97 -31.40
CA VAL A 122 -16.43 -14.43 -31.50
C VAL A 122 -15.77 -14.80 -32.82
N LYS A 123 -16.03 -14.03 -33.87
CA LYS A 123 -15.45 -14.26 -35.20
C LYS A 123 -13.94 -14.08 -35.18
N SER A 124 -13.39 -13.16 -34.40
CA SER A 124 -11.94 -12.95 -34.33
C SER A 124 -11.19 -14.14 -33.70
N TYR A 125 -11.90 -15.03 -32.98
CA TYR A 125 -11.34 -16.23 -32.35
C TYR A 125 -11.72 -17.54 -33.06
N LEU A 126 -12.20 -17.49 -34.30
CA LEU A 126 -12.66 -18.66 -35.08
C LEU A 126 -11.63 -19.81 -35.15
N PHE A 127 -10.33 -19.48 -35.19
CA PHE A 127 -9.24 -20.46 -35.28
C PHE A 127 -8.73 -20.99 -33.93
N LYS A 128 -9.36 -20.60 -32.81
CA LYS A 128 -9.07 -21.12 -31.46
C LYS A 128 -10.33 -21.79 -30.89
N PRO A 129 -10.64 -23.06 -31.25
CA PRO A 129 -11.95 -23.68 -31.01
C PRO A 129 -12.39 -23.68 -29.53
N LYS A 130 -11.46 -23.96 -28.62
CA LYS A 130 -11.72 -23.94 -27.17
C LYS A 130 -12.05 -22.54 -26.65
N LEU A 131 -11.31 -21.52 -27.09
CA LEU A 131 -11.54 -20.14 -26.69
C LEU A 131 -12.81 -19.58 -27.33
N LYS A 132 -13.08 -19.92 -28.60
CA LYS A 132 -14.33 -19.61 -29.27
C LYS A 132 -15.53 -20.16 -28.48
N LYS A 133 -15.47 -21.42 -28.08
CA LYS A 133 -16.52 -22.06 -27.27
C LYS A 133 -16.73 -21.33 -25.94
N ALA A 134 -15.64 -21.08 -25.20
CA ALA A 134 -15.69 -20.36 -23.93
C ALA A 134 -16.28 -18.94 -24.07
N LEU A 135 -15.93 -18.22 -25.14
CA LEU A 135 -16.49 -16.90 -25.44
C LEU A 135 -17.97 -16.96 -25.82
N THR A 136 -18.39 -17.96 -26.59
CA THR A 136 -19.82 -18.15 -26.90
C THR A 136 -20.62 -18.44 -25.63
N GLU A 137 -20.15 -19.34 -24.77
CA GLU A 137 -20.78 -19.62 -23.47
C GLU A 137 -20.85 -18.37 -22.59
N LEU A 138 -19.81 -17.55 -22.59
CA LEU A 138 -19.78 -16.29 -21.84
C LEU A 138 -20.78 -15.26 -22.38
N ILE A 139 -20.86 -15.11 -23.71
CA ILE A 139 -21.77 -14.17 -24.39
C ILE A 139 -23.23 -14.54 -24.19
N ASP A 140 -23.52 -15.85 -24.19
CA ASP A 140 -24.87 -16.35 -24.05
C ASP A 140 -25.30 -16.49 -22.59
N ASP A 141 -24.42 -16.17 -21.62
CA ASP A 141 -24.75 -16.14 -20.20
C ASP A 141 -25.55 -14.87 -19.83
N PRO A 142 -26.85 -15.00 -19.50
CA PRO A 142 -27.68 -13.86 -19.14
C PRO A 142 -27.27 -13.19 -17.81
N ALA A 143 -26.50 -13.87 -16.95
CA ALA A 143 -26.06 -13.34 -15.66
C ALA A 143 -24.82 -12.43 -15.77
N LEU A 144 -24.04 -12.53 -16.86
CA LEU A 144 -22.74 -11.85 -16.99
C LEU A 144 -22.83 -10.34 -16.70
N LEU A 145 -23.81 -9.66 -17.29
CA LEU A 145 -23.95 -8.21 -17.12
C LEU A 145 -24.35 -7.83 -15.69
N ASN A 146 -25.22 -8.62 -15.08
CA ASN A 146 -25.64 -8.40 -13.70
C ASN A 146 -24.46 -8.58 -12.75
N ASP A 147 -23.63 -9.60 -13.00
CA ASP A 147 -22.41 -9.85 -12.22
C ASP A 147 -21.39 -8.72 -12.38
N LEU A 148 -21.13 -8.27 -13.62
CA LEU A 148 -20.15 -7.21 -13.91
C LEU A 148 -20.49 -5.86 -13.27
N ASN A 149 -21.78 -5.61 -13.00
CA ASN A 149 -22.25 -4.40 -12.35
C ASN A 149 -22.65 -4.63 -10.89
N HIS A 150 -22.43 -5.83 -10.35
CA HIS A 150 -22.81 -6.16 -8.99
C HIS A 150 -21.96 -5.37 -7.98
N PRO A 151 -22.56 -4.71 -6.96
CA PRO A 151 -21.81 -3.95 -5.97
C PRO A 151 -20.75 -4.76 -5.21
N LEU A 152 -20.95 -6.08 -5.08
CA LEU A 152 -20.03 -7.00 -4.41
C LEU A 152 -19.09 -7.74 -5.36
N LEU A 153 -18.92 -7.29 -6.61
CA LEU A 153 -18.07 -7.99 -7.58
C LEU A 153 -16.64 -8.20 -7.09
N GLU A 154 -16.06 -7.18 -6.44
CA GLU A 154 -14.71 -7.27 -5.85
C GLU A 154 -14.64 -8.35 -4.76
N GLN A 155 -15.61 -8.38 -3.85
CA GLN A 155 -15.70 -9.41 -2.82
C GLN A 155 -15.88 -10.81 -3.43
N ASN A 156 -16.72 -10.94 -4.46
CA ASN A 156 -16.91 -12.19 -5.18
C ASN A 156 -15.60 -12.71 -5.80
N ILE A 157 -14.76 -11.81 -6.34
CA ILE A 157 -13.42 -12.17 -6.84
C ILE A 157 -12.50 -12.58 -5.70
N TYR A 158 -12.47 -11.82 -4.61
CA TYR A 158 -11.65 -12.13 -3.44
C TYR A 158 -11.92 -13.52 -2.85
N GLU A 159 -13.21 -13.87 -2.71
CA GLU A 159 -13.66 -15.14 -2.14
C GLU A 159 -13.36 -16.34 -3.07
N LYS A 160 -13.45 -16.13 -4.39
CA LYS A 160 -13.13 -17.17 -5.39
C LYS A 160 -11.65 -17.50 -5.47
N LEU A 161 -10.76 -16.55 -5.15
CA LEU A 161 -9.32 -16.76 -5.21
C LEU A 161 -8.85 -17.63 -4.03
N GLN A 162 -8.39 -18.84 -4.36
CA GLN A 162 -7.80 -19.74 -3.37
C GLN A 162 -6.52 -19.13 -2.77
N PRO A 163 -6.29 -19.34 -1.46
CA PRO A 163 -5.15 -18.74 -0.78
C PRO A 163 -3.83 -19.39 -1.19
N ILE A 164 -3.00 -18.64 -1.90
CA ILE A 164 -1.59 -18.99 -2.11
C ILE A 164 -0.83 -18.52 -0.88
N HIS A 165 -0.55 -19.46 0.01
CA HIS A 165 0.20 -19.22 1.24
C HIS A 165 1.68 -19.04 0.90
N CYS A 166 2.25 -17.93 1.36
CA CYS A 166 3.68 -17.71 1.36
C CYS A 166 4.12 -17.57 2.82
N SER A 167 5.26 -18.16 3.20
CA SER A 167 5.81 -17.93 4.54
C SER A 167 6.39 -16.51 4.59
N TYR A 168 5.82 -15.65 5.44
CA TYR A 168 6.30 -14.28 5.63
C TYR A 168 6.94 -14.09 7.00
N GLN A 169 7.98 -13.28 7.02
CA GLN A 169 8.60 -12.74 8.24
C GLN A 169 8.26 -11.25 8.36
N LEU A 170 8.47 -10.67 9.55
CA LEU A 170 8.23 -9.25 9.80
C LEU A 170 8.93 -8.34 8.78
N HIS A 171 10.15 -8.69 8.37
CA HIS A 171 10.89 -7.93 7.35
C HIS A 171 10.19 -7.90 5.97
N ASP A 172 9.39 -8.92 5.62
CA ASP A 172 8.61 -8.90 4.38
C ASP A 172 7.49 -7.86 4.43
N TYR A 173 6.90 -7.60 5.60
CA TYR A 173 5.93 -6.53 5.80
C TYR A 173 6.58 -5.16 5.73
N GLU A 174 7.80 -4.99 6.27
CA GLU A 174 8.57 -3.76 6.09
C GLU A 174 8.83 -3.47 4.60
N ASN A 175 9.22 -4.49 3.84
CA ASN A 175 9.42 -4.37 2.38
C ASN A 175 8.12 -4.05 1.64
N PHE A 176 7.00 -4.64 2.07
CA PHE A 176 5.69 -4.34 1.49
C PHE A 176 5.22 -2.92 1.83
N ALA A 177 5.43 -2.45 3.06
CA ALA A 177 5.18 -1.07 3.44
C ALA A 177 6.03 -0.12 2.59
N LEU A 178 7.30 -0.43 2.40
CA LEU A 178 8.20 0.35 1.56
C LEU A 178 7.70 0.44 0.11
N PHE A 179 7.24 -0.68 -0.45
CA PHE A 179 6.63 -0.70 -1.79
C PHE A 179 5.44 0.25 -1.89
N LEU A 180 4.50 0.14 -0.96
CA LEU A 180 3.32 1.00 -0.93
C LEU A 180 3.70 2.47 -0.80
N ASN A 181 4.75 2.79 -0.04
CA ASN A 181 5.26 4.15 0.08
C ASN A 181 5.92 4.66 -1.20
N ILE A 182 6.74 3.84 -1.88
CA ILE A 182 7.29 4.18 -3.21
C ILE A 182 6.13 4.45 -4.18
N TRP A 183 5.12 3.58 -4.13
CA TRP A 183 3.95 3.70 -4.96
C TRP A 183 3.20 5.00 -4.66
N ALA A 184 2.90 5.30 -3.41
CA ALA A 184 2.22 6.54 -3.01
C ALA A 184 3.06 7.79 -3.32
N ASN A 185 4.39 7.68 -3.30
CA ASN A 185 5.30 8.79 -3.56
C ASN A 185 5.23 9.33 -4.99
N GLU A 186 4.82 8.52 -5.97
CA GLU A 186 4.58 8.97 -7.33
C GLU A 186 3.48 10.06 -7.39
N THR A 187 2.49 9.97 -6.51
CA THR A 187 1.41 10.95 -6.38
C THR A 187 1.84 12.13 -5.51
N ASN A 188 2.52 11.86 -4.39
CA ASN A 188 3.02 12.90 -3.51
C ASN A 188 4.46 12.61 -3.02
N PRO A 189 5.46 13.43 -3.44
CA PRO A 189 6.87 13.19 -3.14
C PRO A 189 7.26 13.36 -1.67
N LEU A 190 6.34 13.79 -0.81
CA LEU A 190 6.57 13.90 0.63
C LEU A 190 6.35 12.57 1.37
N ILE A 191 5.60 11.62 0.80
CA ILE A 191 5.15 10.41 1.51
C ILE A 191 6.34 9.49 1.85
N LEU A 192 7.12 9.05 0.85
CA LEU A 192 8.20 8.09 1.10
C LEU A 192 9.29 8.64 2.05
N PRO A 193 9.82 9.86 1.86
CA PRO A 193 10.80 10.42 2.79
C PRO A 193 10.27 10.52 4.22
N HIS A 194 9.00 10.90 4.37
CA HIS A 194 8.37 11.05 5.68
C HIS A 194 8.18 9.72 6.40
N SER A 195 7.59 8.73 5.73
CA SER A 195 7.37 7.40 6.30
C SER A 195 8.68 6.72 6.70
N LEU A 196 9.74 6.85 5.87
CA LEU A 196 11.06 6.32 6.22
C LEU A 196 11.68 7.05 7.41
N ALA A 197 11.57 8.38 7.47
CA ALA A 197 12.02 9.15 8.61
C ALA A 197 11.27 8.75 9.89
N LEU A 198 9.95 8.58 9.82
CA LEU A 198 9.08 8.13 10.92
C LEU A 198 9.47 6.75 11.42
N GLY A 199 9.54 5.76 10.53
CA GLY A 199 9.92 4.39 10.89
C GLY A 199 11.27 4.33 11.61
N TYR A 200 12.26 5.09 11.14
CA TYR A 200 13.59 5.14 11.76
C TYR A 200 13.58 5.85 13.13
N VAL A 201 12.85 6.97 13.24
CA VAL A 201 12.71 7.71 14.50
C VAL A 201 12.00 6.86 15.54
N VAL A 202 10.86 6.25 15.22
CA VAL A 202 10.08 5.48 16.18
C VAL A 202 10.79 4.19 16.61
N PHE A 203 11.54 3.55 15.70
CA PHE A 203 12.44 2.44 16.04
C PHE A 203 13.50 2.86 17.06
N THR A 204 14.16 4.00 16.82
CA THR A 204 15.23 4.47 17.72
C THR A 204 14.67 4.91 19.06
N LEU A 205 13.52 5.60 19.06
CA LEU A 205 12.89 6.08 20.28
C LEU A 205 12.36 4.92 21.14
N SER A 206 11.73 3.90 20.53
CA SER A 206 11.28 2.69 21.24
C SER A 206 12.45 1.93 21.88
N LYS A 207 13.60 1.85 21.19
CA LYS A 207 14.86 1.35 21.77
C LYS A 207 15.33 2.16 22.97
N CYS A 208 15.34 3.49 22.86
CA CYS A 208 15.68 4.37 23.98
C CYS A 208 14.70 4.24 25.16
N PHE A 209 13.46 3.85 24.88
CA PHE A 209 12.41 3.57 25.86
C PHE A 209 12.47 2.14 26.43
N ASN A 210 13.49 1.35 26.05
CA ASN A 210 13.74 -0.03 26.49
C ASN A 210 12.61 -1.02 26.14
N LEU A 211 11.92 -0.82 25.00
CA LEU A 211 11.00 -1.83 24.50
C LEU A 211 11.74 -3.06 23.96
N PRO A 212 11.10 -4.25 23.94
CA PRO A 212 11.65 -5.44 23.30
C PRO A 212 12.04 -5.21 21.84
N ASP A 213 13.08 -5.90 21.37
CA ASP A 213 13.59 -5.73 19.99
C ASP A 213 12.53 -6.04 18.93
N ASP A 214 11.76 -7.11 19.12
CA ASP A 214 10.63 -7.46 18.24
C ASP A 214 9.60 -6.32 18.18
N THR A 215 9.18 -5.79 19.33
CA THR A 215 8.27 -4.62 19.40
C THR A 215 8.84 -3.41 18.67
N CYS A 216 10.15 -3.15 18.77
CA CYS A 216 10.82 -2.04 18.06
C CYS A 216 10.71 -2.20 16.52
N HIS A 217 10.88 -3.42 16.00
CA HIS A 217 10.69 -3.70 14.57
C HIS A 217 9.22 -3.63 14.14
N ARG A 218 8.29 -4.06 14.99
CA ARG A 218 6.85 -3.98 14.69
C ARG A 218 6.35 -2.54 14.65
N ILE A 219 6.75 -1.70 15.61
CA ILE A 219 6.38 -0.27 15.60
C ILE A 219 7.07 0.50 14.47
N LYS A 220 8.30 0.11 14.07
CA LYS A 220 8.93 0.63 12.85
C LYS A 220 8.07 0.34 11.63
N THR A 221 7.61 -0.90 11.50
CA THR A 221 6.71 -1.32 10.41
C THR A 221 5.41 -0.52 10.43
N ALA A 222 4.82 -0.30 11.62
CA ALA A 222 3.64 0.55 11.77
C ALA A 222 3.91 2.00 11.30
N GLY A 223 5.07 2.57 11.64
CA GLY A 223 5.49 3.89 11.16
C GLY A 223 5.68 3.96 9.64
N LEU A 224 6.10 2.87 8.99
CA LEU A 224 6.14 2.81 7.53
C LEU A 224 4.73 2.81 6.92
N PHE A 225 3.76 2.11 7.54
CA PHE A 225 2.38 2.07 7.05
C PHE A 225 1.57 3.34 7.36
N HIS A 226 1.88 4.02 8.46
CA HIS A 226 1.05 5.05 9.09
C HIS A 226 0.45 6.08 8.11
N ASN A 227 1.28 6.54 7.17
CA ASN A 227 0.98 7.66 6.30
C ASN A 227 0.54 7.26 4.87
N LEU A 228 0.25 5.98 4.63
CA LEU A 228 -0.17 5.53 3.29
C LEU A 228 -1.48 6.17 2.83
N GLY A 229 -2.41 6.39 3.74
CA GLY A 229 -3.68 7.05 3.44
C GLY A 229 -3.54 8.49 2.94
N LYS A 230 -2.36 9.13 3.13
CA LYS A 230 -2.08 10.46 2.57
C LYS A 230 -2.10 10.46 1.04
N ILE A 231 -2.09 9.29 0.39
CA ILE A 231 -2.31 9.16 -1.06
C ILE A 231 -3.68 9.71 -1.51
N GLY A 232 -4.67 9.72 -0.62
CA GLY A 232 -6.03 10.23 -0.89
C GLY A 232 -6.25 11.68 -0.46
N ILE A 233 -5.20 12.40 -0.06
CA ILE A 233 -5.28 13.78 0.42
C ILE A 233 -4.70 14.71 -0.63
N ASP A 234 -5.36 15.85 -0.88
CA ASP A 234 -4.87 16.87 -1.80
C ASP A 234 -3.43 17.28 -1.45
N LYS A 235 -2.58 17.33 -2.47
CA LYS A 235 -1.16 17.64 -2.31
C LYS A 235 -0.93 19.01 -1.69
N ASN A 236 -1.77 20.01 -1.98
CA ASN A 236 -1.65 21.34 -1.42
C ASN A 236 -2.00 21.36 0.07
N ILE A 237 -2.96 20.53 0.51
CA ILE A 237 -3.27 20.35 1.94
C ILE A 237 -2.06 19.74 2.65
N LEU A 238 -1.48 18.68 2.08
CA LEU A 238 -0.29 18.03 2.63
C LEU A 238 0.91 18.97 2.72
N ASP A 239 1.11 19.82 1.71
CA ASP A 239 2.19 20.81 1.73
C ASP A 239 1.93 21.92 2.77
N LYS A 240 0.69 22.32 3.02
CA LYS A 240 0.34 23.32 4.05
C LYS A 240 0.44 22.78 5.49
N TYR A 241 0.07 21.53 5.73
CA TYR A 241 -0.02 20.92 7.07
C TYR A 241 1.23 21.13 7.95
N PRO A 242 1.16 21.68 9.18
CA PRO A 242 -0.02 21.70 10.03
C PRO A 242 -0.87 22.97 9.94
N TYR A 243 -0.57 23.90 9.03
CA TYR A 243 -1.28 25.17 8.92
C TYR A 243 -2.37 25.11 7.84
N ILE A 244 -3.42 24.33 8.11
CA ILE A 244 -4.56 24.13 7.21
C ILE A 244 -5.83 24.80 7.76
N SER A 245 -6.75 25.13 6.88
CA SER A 245 -8.08 25.65 7.24
C SER A 245 -8.96 24.56 7.86
N LYS A 246 -10.05 24.95 8.52
CA LYS A 246 -11.02 24.01 9.10
C LYS A 246 -11.67 23.09 8.06
N ASP A 247 -11.88 23.59 6.85
CA ASP A 247 -12.46 22.78 5.76
C ASP A 247 -11.45 21.71 5.30
N GLU A 248 -10.19 22.10 5.13
CA GLU A 248 -9.07 21.20 4.78
C GLU A 248 -8.75 20.19 5.89
N GLU A 249 -9.06 20.53 7.15
CA GLU A 249 -8.84 19.65 8.30
C GLU A 249 -9.68 18.38 8.23
N SER A 250 -10.94 18.49 7.79
CA SER A 250 -11.82 17.32 7.64
C SER A 250 -11.29 16.31 6.61
N GLU A 251 -10.73 16.81 5.50
CA GLU A 251 -10.08 15.98 4.49
C GLU A 251 -8.81 15.36 5.07
N PHE A 252 -7.93 16.17 5.68
CA PHE A 252 -6.69 15.67 6.25
C PHE A 252 -6.93 14.58 7.31
N GLN A 253 -7.93 14.74 8.17
CA GLN A 253 -8.32 13.75 9.19
C GLN A 253 -8.85 12.42 8.62
N SER A 254 -9.07 12.31 7.30
CA SER A 254 -9.48 11.05 6.66
C SER A 254 -8.32 10.08 6.39
N TYR A 255 -7.05 10.53 6.40
CA TYR A 255 -5.95 9.64 6.01
C TYR A 255 -5.78 8.41 6.94
N PRO A 256 -6.03 8.45 8.27
CA PRO A 256 -5.95 7.24 9.10
C PRO A 256 -6.96 6.17 8.64
N TYR A 257 -8.15 6.59 8.23
CA TYR A 257 -9.17 5.71 7.64
C TYR A 257 -8.70 5.14 6.30
N TYR A 258 -8.10 5.96 5.43
CA TYR A 258 -7.52 5.47 4.17
C TYR A 258 -6.35 4.52 4.40
N THR A 259 -5.47 4.78 5.37
CA THR A 259 -4.42 3.84 5.78
C THR A 259 -5.04 2.51 6.20
N PHE A 260 -6.10 2.53 7.03
CA PHE A 260 -6.81 1.32 7.44
C PHE A 260 -7.42 0.58 6.25
N LYS A 261 -8.13 1.30 5.35
CA LYS A 261 -8.71 0.73 4.13
C LYS A 261 -7.65 -0.01 3.31
N ILE A 262 -6.45 0.57 3.16
CA ILE A 262 -5.33 -0.04 2.44
C ILE A 262 -4.82 -1.31 3.13
N ILE A 263 -4.65 -1.34 4.45
CA ILE A 263 -3.94 -2.44 5.14
C ILE A 263 -4.84 -3.39 5.95
N LYS A 264 -6.17 -3.22 5.93
CA LYS A 264 -7.14 -4.03 6.71
C LYS A 264 -7.04 -5.54 6.47
N HIS A 265 -6.56 -5.96 5.30
CA HIS A 265 -6.43 -7.37 4.94
C HIS A 265 -5.25 -8.07 5.65
N LEU A 266 -4.34 -7.32 6.30
CA LEU A 266 -3.15 -7.85 6.97
C LEU A 266 -3.45 -8.36 8.39
N GLU A 267 -4.37 -9.31 8.50
CA GLU A 267 -4.88 -9.83 9.78
C GLU A 267 -3.84 -10.55 10.65
N ASP A 268 -2.70 -10.96 10.09
CA ASP A 268 -1.60 -11.61 10.84
C ASP A 268 -0.75 -10.61 11.65
N ILE A 269 -0.93 -9.31 11.41
CA ILE A 269 -0.21 -8.22 12.08
C ILE A 269 -1.18 -7.16 12.63
N LYS A 270 -2.24 -7.59 13.31
CA LYS A 270 -3.35 -6.71 13.78
C LYS A 270 -2.90 -5.56 14.66
N ASP A 271 -1.89 -5.77 15.50
CA ASP A 271 -1.25 -4.74 16.31
C ASP A 271 -0.53 -3.69 15.44
N ILE A 272 0.23 -4.10 14.41
CA ILE A 272 0.87 -3.18 13.46
C ILE A 272 -0.21 -2.37 12.72
N VAL A 273 -1.28 -3.04 12.28
CA VAL A 273 -2.43 -2.37 11.66
C VAL A 273 -3.04 -1.37 12.63
N LEU A 274 -3.35 -1.78 13.86
CA LEU A 274 -3.92 -0.93 14.90
C LEU A 274 -3.05 0.31 15.14
N TRP A 275 -1.74 0.13 15.37
CA TRP A 275 -0.81 1.22 15.64
C TRP A 275 -0.69 2.16 14.43
N ALA A 276 -0.57 1.62 13.22
CA ALA A 276 -0.45 2.41 12.00
C ALA A 276 -1.71 3.24 11.71
N THR A 277 -2.89 2.74 12.07
CA THR A 277 -4.17 3.39 11.72
C THR A 277 -4.78 4.19 12.86
N TYR A 278 -4.14 4.20 14.03
CA TYR A 278 -4.66 4.95 15.16
C TYR A 278 -4.66 6.45 14.82
N ASP A 279 -5.84 7.05 14.91
CA ASP A 279 -6.04 8.46 14.60
C ASP A 279 -5.44 9.32 15.72
N HIS A 280 -4.19 9.75 15.51
CA HIS A 280 -3.49 10.57 16.49
C HIS A 280 -3.94 12.03 16.47
N HIS A 281 -4.76 12.48 15.50
CA HIS A 281 -5.36 13.82 15.52
C HIS A 281 -6.41 13.92 16.62
N ARG A 282 -7.17 12.85 16.86
CA ARG A 282 -8.16 12.80 17.95
C ARG A 282 -7.52 12.79 19.33
N LEU A 283 -6.21 12.52 19.43
CA LEU A 283 -5.52 12.57 20.72
C LEU A 283 -5.53 13.97 21.31
N THR A 284 -5.59 15.04 20.51
CA THR A 284 -5.70 16.41 21.06
C THR A 284 -7.08 16.72 21.63
N ASP A 285 -8.09 15.95 21.25
CA ASP A 285 -9.48 16.12 21.69
C ASP A 285 -9.86 15.14 22.82
N MET A 286 -8.94 14.25 23.22
CA MET A 286 -9.14 13.26 24.27
C MET A 286 -8.61 13.77 25.62
N ASP A 287 -9.33 13.46 26.70
CA ASP A 287 -8.85 13.70 28.06
C ASP A 287 -7.53 12.93 28.31
N SER A 288 -6.60 13.54 29.04
CA SER A 288 -5.29 12.95 29.38
C SER A 288 -5.39 11.53 29.97
N ASP A 289 -6.44 11.28 30.75
CA ASP A 289 -6.71 9.98 31.38
C ASP A 289 -7.04 8.88 30.36
N LYS A 290 -7.65 9.25 29.23
CA LYS A 290 -7.96 8.32 28.12
C LYS A 290 -6.73 8.07 27.24
N ILE A 291 -5.79 9.00 27.19
CA ILE A 291 -4.54 8.82 26.44
C ILE A 291 -3.54 7.98 27.25
N ALA A 292 -3.51 8.15 28.57
CA ALA A 292 -2.68 7.37 29.47
C ALA A 292 -2.94 5.85 29.40
N VAL A 293 -4.15 5.44 29.03
CA VAL A 293 -4.52 4.02 28.86
C VAL A 293 -4.24 3.47 27.45
N LEU A 294 -3.76 4.30 26.52
CA LEU A 294 -3.35 3.81 25.20
C LEU A 294 -2.05 3.03 25.27
N GLU A 295 -1.93 2.05 24.39
CA GLU A 295 -0.70 1.29 24.20
C GLU A 295 0.48 2.23 23.98
N ILE A 296 1.62 1.90 24.60
CA ILE A 296 2.81 2.75 24.58
C ILE A 296 3.31 2.94 23.14
N GLU A 297 3.06 1.99 22.26
CA GLU A 297 3.38 2.00 20.86
C GLU A 297 2.61 3.08 20.08
N ILE A 298 1.32 3.25 20.37
CA ILE A 298 0.51 4.33 19.78
C ILE A 298 1.06 5.69 20.22
N GLN A 299 1.37 5.84 21.51
CA GLN A 299 1.93 7.09 22.04
C GLN A 299 3.31 7.40 21.44
N LEU A 300 4.20 6.40 21.37
CA LEU A 300 5.52 6.54 20.76
C LEU A 300 5.45 6.94 19.28
N LEU A 301 4.53 6.33 18.53
CA LEU A 301 4.33 6.64 17.12
C LEU A 301 3.79 8.06 16.93
N ALA A 302 2.81 8.48 17.72
CA ALA A 302 2.24 9.83 17.67
C ALA A 302 3.29 10.92 17.97
N ILE A 303 4.09 10.75 19.03
CA ILE A 303 5.18 11.68 19.34
C ILE A 303 6.23 11.73 18.23
N SER A 304 6.56 10.57 17.66
CA SER A 304 7.50 10.46 16.55
C SER A 304 6.97 11.16 15.29
N GLU A 305 5.68 11.01 14.97
CA GLU A 305 5.03 11.65 13.83
C GLU A 305 5.00 13.17 13.97
N LEU A 306 4.66 13.70 15.14
CA LEU A 306 4.73 15.13 15.43
C LEU A 306 6.16 15.66 15.27
N TYR A 307 7.14 14.96 15.84
CA TYR A 307 8.55 15.34 15.69
C TYR A 307 8.98 15.36 14.22
N VAL A 308 8.72 14.30 13.47
CA VAL A 308 9.13 14.21 12.06
C VAL A 308 8.41 15.27 11.22
N SER A 309 7.10 15.47 11.42
CA SER A 309 6.30 16.49 10.73
C SER A 309 6.82 17.90 10.96
N TYR A 310 7.18 18.24 12.21
CA TYR A 310 7.77 19.55 12.50
C TYR A 310 9.13 19.77 11.84
N ARG A 311 9.87 18.70 11.60
CA ARG A 311 11.23 18.73 11.03
C ARG A 311 11.25 18.52 9.52
N GLN A 312 10.10 18.28 8.90
CA GLN A 312 9.98 18.04 7.47
C GLN A 312 10.07 19.37 6.70
N ASP A 313 10.92 19.40 5.69
CA ASP A 313 10.94 20.47 4.70
C ASP A 313 9.73 20.35 3.78
N LYS A 314 9.10 21.49 3.48
CA LYS A 314 7.97 21.59 2.56
C LYS A 314 8.30 22.49 1.39
N SER A 315 7.41 22.59 0.39
CA SER A 315 7.70 23.37 -0.82
C SER A 315 7.95 24.85 -0.52
N HIS A 316 7.28 25.41 0.48
CA HIS A 316 7.31 26.84 0.80
C HIS A 316 8.09 27.19 2.08
N GLN A 317 8.53 26.20 2.87
CA GLN A 317 9.22 26.45 4.13
C GLN A 317 10.15 25.32 4.55
N LYS A 318 11.22 25.69 5.26
CA LYS A 318 12.09 24.72 5.93
C LYS A 318 11.42 24.17 7.19
N GLY A 319 11.74 22.91 7.50
CA GLY A 319 11.38 22.29 8.77
C GLY A 319 11.92 23.11 9.94
N LEU A 320 11.23 23.03 11.08
CA LEU A 320 11.62 23.76 12.28
C LEU A 320 13.02 23.33 12.76
N PRO A 321 13.80 24.25 13.37
CA PRO A 321 14.98 23.89 14.15
C PRO A 321 14.63 22.91 15.27
N ILE A 322 15.61 22.09 15.67
CA ILE A 322 15.43 21.04 16.70
C ILE A 322 14.80 21.62 17.96
N GLU A 323 15.35 22.74 18.45
CA GLU A 323 14.94 23.39 19.69
C GLU A 323 13.47 23.81 19.63
N LYS A 324 13.05 24.43 18.51
CA LYS A 324 11.66 24.85 18.31
C LYS A 324 10.70 23.67 18.20
N SER A 325 11.10 22.59 17.54
CA SER A 325 10.28 21.36 17.49
C SER A 325 10.10 20.76 18.87
N ILE A 326 11.12 20.79 19.72
CA ILE A 326 11.03 20.28 21.09
C ILE A 326 10.16 21.17 21.96
N THR A 327 10.27 22.49 21.85
CA THR A 327 9.35 23.41 22.54
C THR A 327 7.90 23.12 22.17
N LYS A 328 7.58 23.03 20.88
CA LYS A 328 6.22 22.70 20.42
C LYS A 328 5.74 21.32 20.90
N LEU A 329 6.62 20.31 20.85
CA LEU A 329 6.26 18.98 21.37
C LEU A 329 5.89 19.06 22.85
N VAL A 330 6.68 19.78 23.66
CA VAL A 330 6.37 19.94 25.10
C VAL A 330 5.02 20.62 25.30
N GLU A 331 4.76 21.71 24.60
CA GLU A 331 3.48 22.45 24.68
C GLU A 331 2.27 21.55 24.37
N VAL A 332 2.38 20.67 23.37
CA VAL A 332 1.30 19.74 22.99
C VAL A 332 1.21 18.56 23.95
N THR A 333 2.33 18.08 24.47
CA THR A 333 2.40 16.79 25.19
C THR A 333 2.24 16.90 26.69
N GLU A 334 2.52 18.06 27.29
CA GLU A 334 2.28 18.32 28.72
C GLU A 334 0.82 18.06 29.14
N LYS A 335 -0.11 18.09 28.19
CA LYS A 335 -1.54 17.87 28.43
C LYS A 335 -2.07 16.52 27.92
N LEU A 336 -1.32 15.81 27.10
CA LEU A 336 -1.87 14.73 26.27
C LEU A 336 -1.13 13.41 26.37
N PHE A 337 0.20 13.40 26.42
CA PHE A 337 0.98 12.16 26.27
C PHE A 337 1.79 11.85 27.52
N ASN A 338 2.20 10.58 27.67
CA ASN A 338 3.14 10.19 28.72
C ASN A 338 4.41 11.07 28.65
N PRO A 339 4.67 11.96 29.63
CA PRO A 339 5.76 12.93 29.58
C PRO A 339 7.14 12.28 29.47
N SER A 340 7.26 11.02 29.92
CA SER A 340 8.50 10.26 29.82
C SER A 340 8.93 10.04 28.37
N ILE A 341 8.02 9.95 27.39
CA ILE A 341 8.37 9.75 25.98
C ILE A 341 9.16 10.96 25.46
N VAL A 342 8.65 12.16 25.71
CA VAL A 342 9.32 13.41 25.32
C VAL A 342 10.62 13.60 26.07
N GLN A 343 10.68 13.18 27.34
CA GLN A 343 11.95 13.18 28.09
C GLN A 343 12.99 12.25 27.46
N HIS A 344 12.62 11.03 27.06
CA HIS A 344 13.50 10.11 26.36
C HIS A 344 13.92 10.67 25.00
N LEU A 345 13.01 11.30 24.26
CA LEU A 345 13.32 11.96 23.00
C LEU A 345 14.35 13.08 23.20
N LYS A 346 14.13 13.97 24.19
CA LYS A 346 15.04 15.06 24.56
C LYS A 346 16.43 14.56 24.95
N LYS A 347 16.49 13.55 25.83
CA LYS A 347 17.75 12.96 26.32
C LYS A 347 18.56 12.32 25.18
N ASN A 348 17.89 11.83 24.13
CA ASN A 348 18.49 11.07 23.04
C ASN A 348 18.43 11.81 21.68
N LEU A 349 18.33 13.15 21.68
CA LEU A 349 18.15 13.95 20.46
C LEU A 349 19.20 13.68 19.37
N GLY A 350 20.46 13.53 19.77
CA GLY A 350 21.55 13.30 18.81
C GLY A 350 21.38 12.02 18.00
N ILE A 351 21.03 10.90 18.66
CA ILE A 351 20.81 9.62 17.97
C ILE A 351 19.50 9.63 17.19
N ILE A 352 18.44 10.23 17.73
CA ILE A 352 17.13 10.32 17.06
C ILE A 352 17.23 11.15 15.77
N GLU A 353 17.92 12.29 15.80
CA GLU A 353 18.10 13.12 14.61
C GLU A 353 18.99 12.43 13.57
N LYS A 354 20.02 11.68 14.01
CA LYS A 354 20.83 10.85 13.12
C LYS A 354 19.96 9.80 12.43
N SER A 355 19.07 9.13 13.17
CA SER A 355 18.16 8.12 12.61
C SER A 355 17.16 8.73 11.62
N ARG A 356 16.59 9.92 11.93
CA ARG A 356 15.73 10.66 10.98
C ARG A 356 16.45 10.94 9.66
N LYS A 357 17.68 11.46 9.74
CA LYS A 357 18.54 11.72 8.56
C LYS A 357 18.88 10.45 7.79
N SER A 358 19.08 9.32 8.47
CA SER A 358 19.28 8.02 7.83
C SER A 358 18.05 7.58 7.01
N GLY A 359 16.84 7.74 7.57
CA GLY A 359 15.59 7.48 6.83
C GLY A 359 15.45 8.35 5.58
N LEU A 360 15.74 9.66 5.70
CA LEU A 360 15.73 10.58 4.55
C LEU A 360 16.78 10.22 3.48
N LYS A 361 18.00 9.86 3.91
CA LYS A 361 19.06 9.42 3.00
C LYS A 361 18.68 8.13 2.27
N LEU A 362 17.96 7.24 2.95
CA LEU A 362 17.43 6.02 2.33
C LEU A 362 16.38 6.35 1.27
N ALA A 363 15.46 7.27 1.56
CA ALA A 363 14.47 7.74 0.59
C ALA A 363 15.12 8.34 -0.66
N GLN A 364 16.14 9.20 -0.48
CA GLN A 364 16.89 9.78 -1.59
C GLN A 364 17.57 8.72 -2.45
N LYS A 365 18.19 7.71 -1.83
CA LYS A 365 18.76 6.57 -2.54
C LYS A 365 17.69 5.82 -3.34
N ILE A 366 16.55 5.50 -2.73
CA ILE A 366 15.47 4.76 -3.38
C ILE A 366 14.88 5.52 -4.57
N LEU A 367 14.86 6.85 -4.52
CA LEU A 367 14.34 7.70 -5.60
C LEU A 367 15.38 8.05 -6.68
N ASP A 368 16.65 7.71 -6.46
CA ASP A 368 17.71 7.94 -7.45
C ASP A 368 17.57 6.93 -8.60
N PRO A 369 17.38 7.39 -9.86
CA PRO A 369 17.23 6.52 -11.03
C PRO A 369 18.41 5.56 -11.27
N GLU A 370 19.62 5.91 -10.80
CA GLU A 370 20.83 5.09 -10.91
C GLU A 370 21.00 4.12 -9.73
N PHE A 371 20.15 4.22 -8.71
CA PHE A 371 20.25 3.39 -7.53
C PHE A 371 19.78 1.97 -7.81
N THR A 372 20.71 1.02 -7.63
CA THR A 372 20.43 -0.41 -7.68
C THR A 372 20.27 -0.98 -6.28
N ILE A 373 19.28 -1.84 -6.10
CA ILE A 373 18.92 -2.46 -4.82
C ILE A 373 20.07 -3.31 -4.22
N GLU A 374 21.02 -3.79 -5.03
CA GLU A 374 22.26 -4.44 -4.56
C GLU A 374 23.08 -3.55 -3.60
N LYS A 375 23.05 -2.22 -3.81
CA LYS A 375 23.72 -1.24 -2.94
C LYS A 375 22.96 -0.96 -1.64
N LEU A 376 21.64 -1.26 -1.58
CA LEU A 376 20.80 -1.10 -0.39
C LEU A 376 21.14 -2.17 0.67
N TYR A 377 21.11 -3.44 0.27
CA TYR A 377 21.32 -4.57 1.17
C TYR A 377 22.77 -4.70 1.64
N ALA A 378 23.75 -4.34 0.80
CA ALA A 378 25.14 -4.20 1.24
C ALA A 378 25.31 -3.15 2.35
N SER A 379 24.39 -2.19 2.47
CA SER A 379 24.41 -1.14 3.51
C SER A 379 23.57 -1.44 4.75
N GLN A 380 22.71 -2.47 4.72
CA GLN A 380 21.93 -2.95 5.87
C GLN A 380 22.56 -4.18 6.55
N ALA A 381 23.55 -4.81 5.92
CA ALA A 381 24.33 -5.92 6.47
C ALA A 381 25.53 -5.47 7.34
N VAL A 382 25.50 -4.23 7.85
CA VAL A 382 26.56 -3.64 8.70
C VAL A 382 25.97 -3.18 10.02
#